data_AF-A0A0D0C671-F1
#
_entry.id   AF-A0A0D0C671-F1
#
_cell.length_a   1.000
_cell.length_b   1.000
_cell.length_c   1.000
_cell.angle_alpha   90.00
_cell.angle_beta   90.00
_cell.angle_gamma   90.00
#
_symmetry.space_group_name_H-M   'P 1'
#
loop_
_entity.id
_entity.type
_entity.pdbx_description
1 polymer ?
#
loop_
_entity_poly.entity_id
_entity_poly.type
_entity_poly.pdbx_seq_one_letter_code
_entity_poly.pdbx_strand_id
1 'polypeptide(L)'
;MLVQLHSGHNFLYQHLHCISKVNSPICPACKKDMKTPFHYLLQCPVHRTVRARLQKEVRYHKMSMAGLLNEAESLAPLFQFINDTGRFCHIFGVFPEVDEDNKDR
;
A
#
# COMPACT_ATOMS: atom_id res chain seq x y z
N MET A 1 9.42 -5.16 -2.58
CA MET A 1 8.05 -4.59 -2.75
C MET A 1 8.03 -3.06 -2.81
N LEU A 2 8.67 -2.32 -1.89
CA LEU A 2 8.63 -0.84 -1.88
C LEU A 2 9.00 -0.20 -3.23
N VAL A 3 10.09 -0.65 -3.86
CA VAL A 3 10.50 -0.20 -5.21
C VAL A 3 9.41 -0.44 -6.27
N GLN A 4 8.64 -1.53 -6.15
CA GLN A 4 7.54 -1.84 -7.06
C GLN A 4 6.34 -0.91 -6.84
N LEU A 5 6.05 -0.52 -5.59
CA LEU A 5 5.02 0.50 -5.31
C LEU A 5 5.45 1.88 -5.81
N HIS A 6 6.73 2.22 -5.64
CA HIS A 6 7.28 3.50 -6.08
C HIS A 6 7.31 3.63 -7.61
N SER A 7 7.74 2.58 -8.31
CA SER A 7 7.83 2.59 -9.79
C SER A 7 6.50 2.30 -10.49
N GLY A 8 5.47 1.84 -9.76
CA GLY A 8 4.24 1.35 -10.38
C GLY A 8 4.37 -0.04 -11.02
N HIS A 9 5.57 -0.62 -11.12
CA HIS A 9 5.82 -1.98 -11.60
C HIS A 9 5.51 -3.02 -10.54
N ASN A 10 4.23 -3.12 -10.16
CA ASN A 10 3.76 -3.98 -9.08
C ASN A 10 2.57 -4.84 -9.52
N PHE A 11 2.13 -5.71 -8.62
CA PHE A 11 1.01 -6.62 -8.86
C PHE A 11 -0.37 -5.96 -8.66
N LEU A 12 -0.49 -4.64 -8.87
CA LEU A 12 -1.78 -3.97 -8.96
C LEU A 12 -2.32 -4.02 -10.40
N TYR A 13 -3.64 -3.93 -10.54
CA TYR A 13 -4.33 -4.23 -11.80
C TYR A 13 -3.92 -3.29 -12.94
N GLN A 14 -3.54 -2.05 -12.66
CA GLN A 14 -3.06 -1.13 -13.71
C GLN A 14 -1.82 -1.70 -14.43
N HIS A 15 -0.80 -2.14 -13.68
CA HIS A 15 0.41 -2.69 -14.28
C HIS A 15 0.15 -4.05 -14.91
N LEU A 16 -0.64 -4.92 -14.25
CA LEU A 16 -1.03 -6.22 -14.80
C LEU A 16 -1.77 -6.07 -16.14
N HIS A 17 -2.60 -5.04 -16.29
CA HIS A 17 -3.30 -4.76 -17.55
C HIS A 17 -2.31 -4.30 -18.63
N CYS A 18 -1.34 -3.45 -18.28
CA CYS A 18 -0.28 -3.00 -19.20
C CYS A 18 0.49 -4.18 -19.80
N ILE A 19 0.80 -5.21 -18.98
CA ILE A 19 1.48 -6.43 -19.42
C ILE A 19 0.53 -7.54 -19.90
N SER A 20 -0.74 -7.19 -20.18
CA SER A 20 -1.78 -8.11 -20.70
C SER A 20 -2.06 -9.35 -19.83
N LYS A 21 -1.84 -9.25 -18.51
CA LYS A 21 -2.14 -10.33 -17.54
C LYS A 21 -3.55 -10.27 -16.97
N VAL A 22 -4.24 -9.13 -17.08
CA VAL A 22 -5.65 -8.97 -16.72
C VAL A 22 -6.37 -8.16 -17.79
N ASN A 23 -7.67 -8.41 -17.95
CA ASN A 23 -8.50 -7.77 -18.99
C ASN A 23 -8.93 -6.34 -18.65
N SER A 24 -8.69 -5.87 -17.42
CA SER A 24 -9.10 -4.53 -16.99
C SER A 24 -8.15 -3.97 -15.94
N PRO A 25 -7.81 -2.66 -16.00
CA PRO A 25 -7.02 -2.00 -14.96
C PRO A 25 -7.86 -1.61 -13.73
N ILE A 26 -9.18 -1.80 -13.78
CA ILE A 26 -10.12 -1.39 -12.73
C ILE A 26 -9.84 -2.14 -11.43
N CYS A 27 -9.93 -1.41 -10.32
CA CYS A 27 -9.74 -1.96 -8.99
C CYS A 27 -10.83 -2.99 -8.67
N PRO A 28 -10.49 -4.27 -8.45
CA PRO A 28 -11.49 -5.29 -8.13
C PRO A 28 -12.16 -5.05 -6.77
N ALA A 29 -11.54 -4.26 -5.89
CA ALA A 29 -12.08 -3.95 -4.57
C ALA A 29 -13.23 -2.92 -4.68
N CYS A 30 -12.97 -1.74 -5.26
CA CYS A 30 -13.96 -0.67 -5.32
C CYS A 30 -14.78 -0.65 -6.63
N LYS A 31 -14.30 -1.31 -7.68
CA LYS A 31 -14.90 -1.39 -9.03
C LYS A 31 -15.16 -0.03 -9.70
N LYS A 32 -14.44 1.03 -9.30
CA LYS A 32 -14.65 2.40 -9.78
C LYS A 32 -13.46 2.94 -10.56
N ASP A 33 -12.30 2.97 -9.91
CA ASP A 33 -11.10 3.57 -10.50
C ASP A 33 -10.05 2.52 -10.85
N MET A 34 -9.03 2.92 -11.62
CA MET A 34 -7.86 2.09 -11.89
C MET A 34 -7.10 1.77 -10.59
N LYS A 35 -6.65 0.52 -10.42
CA LYS A 35 -5.83 0.14 -9.26
C LYS A 35 -4.38 0.53 -9.49
N THR A 36 -4.08 1.79 -9.21
CA THR A 36 -2.72 2.35 -9.17
C THR A 36 -2.18 2.31 -7.73
N PRO A 37 -0.86 2.46 -7.48
CA PRO A 37 -0.33 2.64 -6.13
C PRO A 37 -0.98 3.77 -5.37
N PHE A 38 -1.19 4.91 -6.05
CA PHE A 38 -1.86 6.08 -5.50
C PHE A 38 -3.30 5.76 -5.09
N HIS A 39 -4.06 5.10 -5.96
CA HIS A 39 -5.42 4.68 -5.63
C HIS A 39 -5.43 3.70 -4.44
N TYR A 40 -4.57 2.70 -4.46
CA TYR A 40 -4.48 1.70 -3.40
C TYR A 40 -4.15 2.31 -2.03
N LEU A 41 -3.09 3.13 -1.97
CA LEU A 41 -2.59 3.71 -0.72
C LEU A 41 -3.47 4.86 -0.22
N LEU A 42 -3.96 5.74 -1.10
CA LEU A 42 -4.52 7.03 -0.70
C LEU A 42 -6.02 7.19 -0.97
N GLN A 43 -6.62 6.48 -1.93
CA GLN A 43 -7.99 6.80 -2.39
C GLN A 43 -9.02 5.67 -2.25
N CYS A 44 -8.61 4.41 -2.35
CA CYS A 44 -9.53 3.27 -2.52
C CYS A 44 -10.54 3.17 -1.37
N PRO A 45 -11.84 3.41 -1.58
CA PRO A 45 -12.81 3.54 -0.48
C PRO A 45 -12.93 2.28 0.38
N VAL A 46 -12.69 1.09 -0.21
CA VAL A 46 -12.69 -0.19 0.52
C VAL A 46 -11.63 -0.23 1.62
N HIS A 47 -10.49 0.43 1.43
CA HIS A 47 -9.40 0.46 2.40
C HIS A 47 -9.49 1.66 3.35
N ARG A 48 -10.60 2.43 3.36
CA ARG A 48 -10.72 3.65 4.17
C ARG A 48 -10.46 3.42 5.65
N THR A 49 -11.02 2.37 6.24
CA THR A 49 -10.87 2.06 7.68
C THR A 49 -9.43 1.72 8.04
N VAL A 50 -8.79 0.85 7.24
CA VAL A 50 -7.39 0.47 7.43
C VAL A 50 -6.47 1.68 7.21
N ARG A 51 -6.75 2.50 6.20
CA ARG A 51 -6.00 3.73 5.91
C ARG A 51 -6.13 4.76 7.02
N ALA A 52 -7.30 4.84 7.68
CA ALA A 52 -7.48 5.72 8.83
C ALA A 52 -6.61 5.29 10.02
N ARG A 53 -6.31 3.99 10.18
CA ARG A 53 -5.32 3.51 11.15
C ARG A 53 -3.91 3.91 10.73
N LEU A 54 -3.52 3.62 9.49
CA LEU A 54 -2.23 4.05 8.93
C LEU A 54 -1.98 5.54 9.13
N GLN A 55 -2.99 6.38 8.89
CA GLN A 55 -2.91 7.82 9.04
C GLN A 55 -2.67 8.28 10.49
N LYS A 56 -3.16 7.53 11.48
CA LYS A 56 -2.91 7.81 12.90
C LYS A 56 -1.46 7.49 13.27
N GLU A 57 -0.95 6.36 12.80
CA GLU A 57 0.43 5.91 13.08
C GLU A 57 1.48 6.81 12.39
N VAL A 58 1.30 7.09 11.10
CA VAL A 58 2.26 7.85 10.27
C VAL A 58 2.14 9.36 10.46
N ARG A 59 1.04 9.83 11.09
CA ARG A 59 0.63 11.24 11.21
C ARG A 59 0.10 11.82 9.90
N TYR A 60 -0.93 12.67 10.01
CA TYR A 60 -1.70 13.19 8.87
C TYR A 60 -0.85 13.79 7.74
N HIS A 61 0.18 14.56 8.06
CA HIS A 61 1.00 15.27 7.06
C HIS A 61 1.86 14.34 6.19
N LYS A 62 2.12 13.12 6.65
CA LYS A 62 2.91 12.11 5.93
C LYS A 62 2.05 11.22 5.02
N MET A 63 0.74 11.45 4.94
CA MET A 63 -0.19 10.73 4.03
C MET A 63 -0.04 11.17 2.57
N SER A 64 1.17 11.02 2.04
CA SER A 64 1.51 11.23 0.64
C SER A 64 2.31 10.05 0.12
N MET A 65 2.45 9.92 -1.20
CA MET A 65 3.27 8.86 -1.79
C MET A 65 4.71 8.92 -1.27
N ALA A 66 5.29 10.12 -1.20
CA ALA A 66 6.64 10.32 -0.70
C ALA A 66 6.75 10.02 0.80
N GLY A 67 5.82 10.55 1.62
CA GLY A 67 5.84 10.35 3.07
C GLY A 67 5.67 8.89 3.48
N LEU A 68 4.88 8.11 2.73
CA LEU A 68 4.68 6.68 3.00
C LEU A 68 5.82 5.80 2.48
N LEU A 69 6.38 6.10 1.31
CA LEU A 69 7.33 5.21 0.63
C LEU A 69 8.81 5.54 0.91
N ASN A 70 9.13 6.77 1.31
CA ASN A 70 10.51 7.23 1.43
C ASN A 70 10.97 7.44 2.88
N GLU A 71 10.05 7.59 3.83
CA GLU A 71 10.39 7.81 5.23
C GLU A 71 10.42 6.49 6.02
N ALA A 72 11.54 6.20 6.67
CA ALA A 72 11.74 4.95 7.41
C ALA A 72 10.66 4.74 8.51
N GLU A 73 10.30 5.82 9.22
CA GLU A 73 9.26 5.82 10.25
C GLU A 73 7.87 5.43 9.72
N SER A 74 7.62 5.63 8.43
CA SER A 74 6.33 5.31 7.80
C SER A 74 6.27 3.86 7.31
N LEU A 75 7.42 3.19 7.17
CA LEU A 75 7.50 1.87 6.54
C LEU A 75 6.83 0.78 7.39
N ALA A 76 7.07 0.78 8.70
CA ALA A 76 6.46 -0.19 9.61
C ALA A 76 4.92 -0.10 9.59
N PRO A 77 4.29 1.07 9.81
CA PRO A 77 2.85 1.23 9.64
C PRO A 77 2.35 0.90 8.22
N LEU A 78 3.13 1.22 7.19
CA LEU A 78 2.77 0.92 5.80
C LEU A 78 2.73 -0.60 5.54
N PHE A 79 3.69 -1.36 6.06
CA PHE A 79 3.67 -2.83 5.94
C PHE A 79 2.48 -3.43 6.68
N GLN A 80 2.13 -2.89 7.85
CA GLN A 80 0.91 -3.30 8.55
C GLN A 80 -0.35 -3.01 7.71
N PHE A 81 -0.44 -1.82 7.10
CA PHE A 81 -1.52 -1.51 6.16
C PHE A 81 -1.57 -2.54 5.01
N ILE A 82 -0.42 -2.90 4.44
CA ILE A 82 -0.36 -3.89 3.35
C ILE A 82 -0.87 -5.26 3.82
N ASN A 83 -0.48 -5.70 5.02
CA ASN A 83 -0.98 -6.93 5.65
C ASN A 83 -2.50 -6.89 5.83
N ASP A 84 -3.01 -5.83 6.45
CA ASP A 84 -4.44 -5.65 6.77
C ASP A 84 -5.33 -5.63 5.51
N THR A 85 -4.80 -5.13 4.37
CA THR A 85 -5.55 -5.19 3.10
C THR A 85 -5.55 -6.58 2.45
N GLY A 86 -4.64 -7.47 2.87
CA GLY A 86 -4.42 -8.80 2.30
C GLY A 86 -3.97 -8.79 0.83
N ARG A 87 -3.75 -7.62 0.21
CA ARG A 87 -3.62 -7.51 -1.25
C ARG A 87 -2.42 -8.28 -1.77
N PHE A 88 -1.34 -8.32 -1.01
CA PHE A 88 -0.08 -8.91 -1.40
C PHE A 88 0.25 -10.21 -0.65
N CYS A 89 -0.65 -10.68 0.20
CA CYS A 89 -0.43 -11.87 1.03
C CYS A 89 -0.17 -13.14 0.19
N HIS A 90 -0.83 -13.27 -0.97
CA HIS A 90 -0.63 -14.41 -1.88
C HIS A 90 0.69 -14.38 -2.67
N ILE A 91 1.44 -13.27 -2.61
CA ILE A 91 2.69 -13.07 -3.38
C ILE A 91 3.90 -13.09 -2.45
N PHE A 92 3.82 -12.35 -1.34
CA PHE A 92 4.93 -12.15 -0.41
C PHE A 92 4.69 -12.76 0.97
N GLY A 93 3.52 -13.36 1.22
CA GLY A 93 3.10 -13.75 2.57
C GLY A 93 2.70 -12.54 3.43
N VAL A 94 2.64 -12.77 4.74
CA VAL A 94 2.44 -11.72 5.75
C VAL A 94 3.80 -11.12 6.08
N PHE A 95 3.93 -9.80 6.02
CA PHE A 95 5.15 -9.11 6.44
C PHE A 95 5.26 -9.18 7.97
N PRO A 96 6.46 -9.42 8.52
CA PRO A 96 6.65 -9.44 9.97
C PRO A 96 6.26 -8.09 10.59
N GLU A 97 5.70 -8.13 11.79
CA GLU A 97 5.53 -6.92 12.59
C GLU A 97 6.92 -6.34 12.87
N VAL A 98 7.08 -5.04 12.62
CA VAL A 98 8.34 -4.37 12.94
C VAL A 98 8.24 -3.95 14.40
N ASP A 99 8.94 -4.67 15.27
CA ASP A 99 9.06 -4.29 16.68
C ASP A 99 9.79 -2.94 16.75
N GLU A 100 9.09 -1.90 17.18
CA GLU A 100 9.62 -0.56 17.48
C GLU A 100 10.45 -0.57 18.78
N ASP A 101 11.31 -1.57 18.98
CA ASP A 101 12.14 -1.73 20.18
C ASP A 101 13.47 -0.94 20.09
N ASN A 102 13.57 0.05 19.20
CA ASN A 102 14.78 0.86 19.08
C ASN A 102 14.48 2.35 18.85
N LYS A 103 13.60 2.89 19.70
CA LYS A 103 13.38 4.34 19.83
C LYS A 103 13.95 4.91 21.13
N ASP A 104 15.08 4.37 21.59
CA ASP A 104 15.92 4.98 22.60
C ASP A 104 17.38 4.57 22.38
N ARG A 105 18.13 5.36 21.61
CA ARG A 105 19.57 5.57 21.85
C ARG A 105 20.07 6.90 21.29
#